data_AF-A0A1C2G9X1-F1
#
_entry.id   AF-A0A1C2G9X1-F1
#
_cell.length_a   1.000
_cell.length_b   1.000
_cell.length_c   1.000
_cell.angle_alpha   90.00
_cell.angle_beta   90.00
_cell.angle_gamma   90.00
#
_symmetry.space_group_name_H-M   'P 1'
#
loop_
_entity.id
_entity.type
_entity.pdbx_description
1 polymer ?
#
loop_
_entity_poly.entity_id
_entity_poly.type
_entity_poly.pdbx_seq_one_letter_code
_entity_poly.pdbx_strand_id
1 'polypeptide(L)'
;MKFCPNCGNKNKESAKFCTNCGYNFKKRGNVADSMHSTNGKKKTIRRIVKEQNRSHKSTWAIATVVLLCVIAGGYYFLNIGSKSASSSNTATTQSANTSVSTGTTNDSTTTQNSGSNDTDTKLSSDIGPKETAAAIAYYADKSGLTGWENYLKANNGITIILDSDDTAMVSEKGQGMIYGVFNEQQDSNSLPKNVYTLGADNTVNIYHLSDEDDSDNPATPIKSISKDEIIQYINNHGYASDVKKLGSKVTLDQEAN
;
A
#
# COMPACT_ATOMS: atom_id res chain seq x y z
N MET A 1 5.46 -11.24 -29.18
CA MET A 1 5.69 -11.17 -27.71
C MET A 1 6.16 -9.77 -27.39
N LYS A 2 5.74 -9.17 -26.27
CA LYS A 2 6.17 -7.82 -25.87
C LYS A 2 6.71 -7.79 -24.45
N PHE A 3 7.60 -6.85 -24.18
CA PHE A 3 8.18 -6.66 -22.84
C PHE A 3 7.48 -5.50 -22.12
N CYS A 4 7.21 -5.69 -20.84
CA CYS A 4 6.62 -4.65 -20.01
C CYS A 4 7.62 -3.51 -19.81
N PRO A 5 7.28 -2.24 -20.15
CA PRO A 5 8.16 -1.11 -19.91
C PRO A 5 8.29 -0.75 -18.43
N ASN A 6 7.40 -1.24 -17.56
CA ASN A 6 7.44 -0.97 -16.13
C ASN A 6 8.30 -1.99 -15.36
N CYS A 7 8.35 -3.25 -15.78
CA CYS A 7 9.02 -4.31 -15.01
C CYS A 7 9.84 -5.30 -15.86
N GLY A 8 10.00 -5.07 -17.17
CA GLY A 8 10.78 -5.92 -18.06
C GLY A 8 10.19 -7.31 -18.36
N ASN A 9 9.02 -7.67 -17.81
CA ASN A 9 8.48 -9.02 -18.00
C ASN A 9 8.02 -9.29 -19.44
N LYS A 10 8.26 -10.51 -19.92
CA LYS A 10 7.76 -10.98 -21.23
C LYS A 10 6.28 -11.32 -21.14
N ASN A 11 5.49 -10.67 -21.99
CA ASN A 11 4.03 -10.84 -22.07
C ASN A 11 3.61 -11.29 -23.48
N LYS A 12 2.43 -11.92 -23.56
CA LYS A 12 1.77 -12.21 -24.84
C LYS A 12 1.60 -10.92 -25.64
N GLU A 13 1.68 -10.98 -26.97
CA GLU A 13 1.54 -9.79 -27.83
C GLU A 13 0.17 -9.10 -27.60
N SER A 14 -0.88 -9.93 -27.49
CA SER A 14 -2.25 -9.52 -27.22
C SER A 14 -2.53 -9.15 -25.76
N ALA A 15 -1.55 -9.27 -24.84
CA ALA A 15 -1.76 -8.98 -23.43
C ALA A 15 -2.15 -7.50 -23.25
N LYS A 16 -3.34 -7.23 -22.73
CA LYS A 16 -3.79 -5.86 -22.45
C LYS A 16 -3.01 -5.26 -21.27
N PHE A 17 -2.56 -6.13 -20.37
CA PHE A 17 -1.84 -5.79 -19.15
C PHE A 17 -0.60 -6.68 -18.99
N CYS A 18 0.37 -6.22 -18.21
CA CYS A 18 1.50 -7.06 -17.83
C CYS A 18 1.03 -8.10 -16.81
N THR A 19 1.16 -9.38 -17.11
CA THR A 19 0.85 -10.48 -16.17
C THR A 19 1.78 -10.52 -14.97
N ASN A 20 2.85 -9.72 -15.00
CA ASN A 20 3.73 -9.54 -13.86
C ASN A 20 3.24 -8.31 -13.08
N CYS A 21 3.54 -7.09 -13.50
CA CYS A 21 3.28 -5.89 -12.69
C CYS A 21 1.94 -5.18 -12.95
N GLY A 22 1.05 -5.76 -13.75
CA GLY A 22 -0.26 -5.19 -14.09
C GLY A 22 -0.23 -3.90 -14.91
N TYR A 23 0.94 -3.53 -15.44
CA TYR A 23 1.10 -2.38 -16.35
C TYR A 23 0.13 -2.46 -17.53
N ASN A 24 -0.71 -1.43 -17.70
CA ASN A 24 -1.69 -1.34 -18.77
C ASN A 24 -1.03 -0.91 -20.10
N PHE A 25 -0.95 -1.84 -21.06
CA PHE A 25 -0.37 -1.58 -22.38
C PHE A 25 -1.26 -0.71 -23.27
N LYS A 26 -2.56 -0.57 -22.98
CA LYS A 26 -3.49 0.24 -23.78
C LYS A 26 -3.41 1.74 -23.49
N LYS A 27 -2.91 2.16 -22.32
CA LYS A 27 -2.90 3.58 -21.92
C LYS A 27 -1.90 4.45 -22.70
N ARG A 28 -1.07 3.88 -23.58
CA ARG A 28 -0.10 4.60 -24.45
C ARG A 28 -0.53 4.76 -25.91
N GLY A 29 -1.74 4.35 -26.31
CA GLY A 29 -2.24 4.58 -27.68
C GLY A 29 -2.54 6.05 -28.02
N ASN A 30 -2.48 6.98 -27.06
CA ASN A 30 -2.88 8.38 -27.24
C ASN A 30 -1.77 9.40 -26.90
N VAL A 31 -0.50 8.99 -26.85
CA VAL A 31 0.62 9.91 -26.56
C VAL A 31 1.68 9.94 -27.67
N ALA A 32 1.53 9.11 -28.71
CA ALA A 32 2.47 9.08 -29.84
C ALA A 32 2.07 9.99 -31.03
N ASP A 33 0.90 10.64 -31.01
CA ASP A 33 0.44 11.54 -32.10
C ASP A 33 0.57 13.04 -31.77
N SER A 34 1.09 13.40 -30.59
CA SER A 34 1.30 14.80 -30.20
C SER A 34 2.73 15.25 -30.43
N MET A 35 3.30 14.94 -31.60
CA MET A 35 4.54 15.56 -32.05
C MET A 35 4.49 15.91 -33.54
N HIS A 36 3.44 16.61 -33.98
CA HIS A 36 3.55 17.50 -35.14
C HIS A 36 2.45 18.57 -35.19
N SER A 37 2.87 19.78 -35.57
CA SER A 37 2.07 20.96 -35.94
C SER A 37 1.59 21.91 -34.82
N THR A 38 2.52 22.81 -34.49
CA THR A 38 2.28 24.25 -34.40
C THR A 38 1.19 24.74 -35.37
N ASN A 39 0.16 25.40 -34.84
CA ASN A 39 -0.26 26.74 -35.29
C ASN A 39 -1.36 27.29 -34.40
N GLY A 40 -1.21 28.56 -34.02
CA GLY A 40 -2.00 29.21 -32.99
C GLY A 40 -3.47 29.41 -33.35
N LYS A 41 -4.31 29.39 -32.30
CA LYS A 41 -5.45 30.29 -32.12
C LYS A 41 -5.84 30.27 -30.64
N LYS A 42 -5.38 31.30 -29.92
CA LYS A 42 -5.91 31.68 -28.60
C LYS A 42 -7.41 31.95 -28.78
N LYS A 43 -8.26 31.05 -28.29
CA LYS A 43 -9.67 31.36 -28.03
C LYS A 43 -9.85 31.53 -26.53
N THR A 44 -9.90 32.80 -26.16
CA THR A 44 -10.33 33.33 -24.87
C THR A 44 -11.75 32.85 -24.59
N ILE A 45 -11.90 31.79 -23.78
CA ILE A 45 -13.20 31.47 -23.18
C ILE A 45 -13.36 32.39 -21.97
N ARG A 46 -14.28 33.34 -22.13
CA ARG A 46 -14.76 34.25 -21.10
C ARG A 46 -15.29 33.42 -19.92
N ARG A 47 -14.79 33.70 -18.72
CA ARG A 47 -15.40 33.28 -17.46
C ARG A 47 -16.86 33.76 -17.44
N ILE A 48 -17.81 32.83 -17.45
CA ILE A 48 -19.12 33.08 -16.88
C ILE A 48 -19.03 32.61 -15.44
N VAL A 49 -18.84 33.57 -14.53
CA VAL A 49 -19.03 33.38 -13.10
C VAL A 49 -20.53 33.18 -12.90
N LYS A 50 -20.95 31.95 -12.60
CA LYS A 50 -22.26 31.70 -12.00
C LYS A 50 -22.05 31.60 -10.50
N GLU A 51 -22.22 32.73 -9.84
CA GLU A 51 -22.41 32.84 -8.40
C GLU A 51 -23.78 32.24 -8.07
N GLN A 52 -23.81 31.13 -7.32
CA GLN A 52 -25.03 30.71 -6.64
C GLN A 52 -24.68 30.04 -5.30
N ASN A 53 -24.75 30.89 -4.28
CA ASN A 53 -25.42 30.70 -3.00
C ASN A 53 -24.98 29.51 -2.14
N ARG A 54 -24.03 29.78 -1.24
CA ARG A 54 -23.83 29.04 0.00
C ARG A 54 -24.95 29.36 0.97
N SER A 55 -25.88 28.43 1.21
CA SER A 55 -26.74 28.52 2.40
C SER A 55 -26.01 27.93 3.61
N HIS A 56 -25.37 28.82 4.36
CA HIS A 56 -24.77 28.53 5.66
C HIS A 56 -25.85 28.38 6.73
N LYS A 57 -26.06 27.17 7.24
CA LYS A 57 -26.69 26.92 8.54
C LYS A 57 -25.97 25.77 9.25
N SER A 58 -24.87 26.08 9.92
CA SER A 58 -24.39 25.30 11.07
C SER A 58 -23.47 26.15 11.93
N THR A 59 -24.04 26.86 12.90
CA THR A 59 -23.29 27.35 14.07
C THR A 59 -24.21 27.56 15.26
N TRP A 60 -24.73 26.47 15.83
CA TRP A 60 -25.11 26.40 17.24
C TRP A 60 -25.28 24.94 17.64
N ALA A 61 -24.16 24.24 17.87
CA ALA A 61 -24.17 22.98 18.63
C ALA A 61 -22.80 22.62 19.24
N ILE A 62 -21.70 23.21 18.75
CA ILE A 62 -20.34 22.82 19.17
C ILE A 62 -19.83 23.66 20.36
N ALA A 63 -20.31 24.90 20.52
CA ALA A 63 -19.90 25.76 21.64
C ALA A 63 -20.47 25.31 23.00
N THR A 64 -21.62 24.64 23.01
CA THR A 64 -22.26 24.14 24.24
C THR A 64 -21.60 22.88 24.78
N VAL A 65 -21.11 21.99 23.91
CA VAL A 65 -20.45 20.74 24.31
C VAL A 65 -19.05 21.00 24.85
N VAL A 66 -18.28 21.91 24.24
CA VAL A 66 -16.92 22.26 24.72
C VAL A 66 -16.96 22.93 26.09
N LEU A 67 -17.95 23.79 26.37
CA LEU A 67 -18.09 24.44 27.67
C LEU A 67 -18.43 23.43 28.79
N LEU A 68 -19.26 22.43 28.50
CA LEU A 68 -19.59 21.36 29.46
C LEU A 68 -18.40 20.44 29.75
N CYS A 69 -17.57 20.13 28.74
CA CYS A 69 -16.38 19.31 28.92
C CYS A 69 -15.30 20.00 29.78
N VAL A 70 -15.16 21.33 29.69
CA VAL A 70 -14.18 22.08 30.51
C VAL A 70 -14.62 22.14 31.98
N ILE A 71 -15.93 22.28 32.24
CA ILE A 71 -16.47 22.30 33.62
C ILE A 71 -16.37 20.90 34.25
N ALA A 72 -16.66 19.83 33.50
CA ALA A 72 -16.53 18.45 33.98
C ALA A 72 -15.06 18.03 34.16
N GLY A 73 -14.17 18.40 33.23
CA GLY A 73 -12.75 18.09 33.28
C GLY A 73 -12.00 18.85 34.39
N GLY A 74 -12.35 20.11 34.63
CA GLY A 74 -11.79 20.91 35.73
C GLY A 74 -12.16 20.38 37.11
N TYR A 75 -13.36 19.83 37.27
CA TYR A 75 -13.81 19.23 38.53
C TYR A 75 -13.10 17.91 38.84
N TYR A 76 -12.74 17.14 37.81
CA TYR A 76 -12.04 15.87 37.98
C TYR A 76 -10.55 16.05 38.36
N PHE A 77 -9.93 17.14 37.89
CA PHE A 77 -8.50 17.40 38.14
C PHE A 77 -8.20 17.98 39.53
N LEU A 78 -9.21 18.52 40.23
CA LEU A 78 -9.04 19.10 41.57
C LEU A 78 -9.25 18.11 42.73
N ASN A 79 -9.53 16.83 42.45
CA ASN A 79 -9.72 15.82 43.53
C ASN A 79 -8.76 14.62 43.48
N ILE A 80 -7.71 14.67 42.66
CA ILE A 80 -6.62 13.68 42.74
C ILE A 80 -5.53 14.25 43.65
N GLY A 81 -5.64 13.84 44.92
CA GLY A 81 -4.72 14.17 46.00
C GLY A 81 -3.29 13.72 45.70
N SER A 82 -2.38 14.66 45.85
CA SER A 82 -0.93 14.49 45.88
C SER A 82 -0.47 13.67 47.09
N LYS A 83 0.21 12.55 46.83
CA LYS A 83 1.23 12.01 47.74
C LYS A 83 2.57 11.91 47.02
N SER A 84 3.50 12.71 47.53
CA SER A 84 4.92 12.73 47.19
C SER A 84 5.64 11.50 47.72
N ALA A 85 6.72 11.08 47.05
CA ALA A 85 7.96 10.71 47.71
C ALA A 85 9.13 10.78 46.71
N SER A 86 10.01 11.76 46.94
CA SER A 86 11.37 11.85 46.41
C SER A 86 12.27 10.78 47.05
N SER A 87 13.29 10.31 46.34
CA SER A 87 14.68 10.76 46.56
C SER A 87 15.74 9.80 46.01
N SER A 88 16.76 10.46 45.49
CA SER A 88 18.10 10.08 45.03
C SER A 88 18.96 9.23 45.97
N ASN A 89 19.93 8.50 45.38
CA ASN A 89 21.40 8.60 45.59
C ASN A 89 22.09 7.58 44.64
N THR A 90 22.99 7.93 43.71
CA THR A 90 24.41 8.38 43.79
C THR A 90 25.45 7.25 43.81
N ALA A 91 26.18 7.16 42.69
CA ALA A 91 27.60 6.78 42.43
C ALA A 91 28.21 5.44 42.90
N THR A 92 28.97 4.77 42.00
CA THR A 92 30.46 4.65 42.04
C THR A 92 31.04 3.78 40.89
N THR A 93 31.86 4.43 40.05
CA THR A 93 33.17 4.11 39.43
C THR A 93 33.76 2.67 39.32
N GLN A 94 34.29 2.32 38.13
CA GLN A 94 35.66 1.82 37.77
C GLN A 94 35.64 0.94 36.48
N SER A 95 36.25 1.34 35.36
CA SER A 95 37.64 1.04 34.88
C SER A 95 37.86 -0.44 34.49
N ALA A 96 38.53 -0.88 33.41
CA ALA A 96 39.33 -0.26 32.35
C ALA A 96 39.71 -1.31 31.24
N ASN A 97 40.41 -0.82 30.20
CA ASN A 97 41.34 -1.46 29.24
C ASN A 97 40.77 -1.92 27.87
N THR A 98 41.08 -1.26 26.74
CA THR A 98 42.34 -1.22 25.93
C THR A 98 42.55 -2.53 25.16
N SER A 99 42.48 -2.61 23.82
CA SER A 99 43.52 -2.15 22.89
C SER A 99 43.11 -2.30 21.41
N VAL A 100 43.67 -1.38 20.62
CA VAL A 100 43.71 -1.25 19.15
C VAL A 100 44.58 -2.35 18.51
N SER A 101 44.24 -2.81 17.29
CA SER A 101 45.21 -2.89 16.17
C SER A 101 44.55 -3.18 14.81
N THR A 102 44.81 -2.27 13.89
CA THR A 102 44.64 -2.30 12.44
C THR A 102 45.67 -3.24 11.80
N GLY A 103 45.29 -3.96 10.76
CA GLY A 103 46.21 -4.75 9.94
C GLY A 103 45.62 -5.01 8.55
N THR A 104 45.88 -4.09 7.62
CA THR A 104 45.65 -4.27 6.19
C THR A 104 46.75 -5.16 5.61
N THR A 105 46.38 -6.21 4.89
CA THR A 105 47.20 -6.72 3.78
C THR A 105 46.29 -7.10 2.62
N ASN A 106 46.61 -6.55 1.45
CA ASN A 106 46.06 -6.95 0.17
C ASN A 106 46.64 -8.33 -0.19
N ASP A 107 45.78 -9.29 -0.51
CA ASP A 107 46.13 -10.28 -1.51
C ASP A 107 44.91 -10.64 -2.36
N SER A 108 45.12 -10.59 -3.66
CA SER A 108 44.12 -10.91 -4.68
C SER A 108 44.31 -12.35 -5.08
N THR A 109 43.35 -13.22 -4.79
CA THR A 109 43.10 -14.37 -5.65
C THR A 109 41.64 -14.77 -5.61
N THR A 110 41.04 -14.75 -6.80
CA THR A 110 39.68 -15.12 -7.12
C THR A 110 39.41 -16.59 -6.82
N THR A 111 38.50 -16.84 -5.88
CA THR A 111 37.65 -18.04 -5.87
C THR A 111 36.33 -17.64 -5.22
N GLN A 112 35.29 -17.49 -6.03
CA GLN A 112 33.93 -17.19 -5.58
C GLN A 112 33.38 -18.36 -4.76
N ASN A 113 33.56 -18.27 -3.45
CA ASN A 113 32.80 -19.00 -2.47
C ASN A 113 32.59 -18.07 -1.28
N SER A 114 31.40 -17.47 -1.18
CA SER A 114 30.85 -16.71 -0.03
C SER A 114 29.59 -16.01 -0.53
N GLY A 115 28.50 -15.89 0.21
CA GLY A 115 28.25 -16.20 1.60
C GLY A 115 26.76 -15.91 1.85
N SER A 116 26.18 -16.58 2.83
CA SER A 116 24.84 -16.31 3.33
C SER A 116 24.83 -14.88 3.89
N ASN A 117 24.53 -13.91 3.04
CA ASN A 117 24.41 -12.51 3.40
C ASN A 117 22.99 -12.25 3.93
N ASP A 118 22.88 -11.20 4.73
CA ASP A 118 21.73 -10.64 5.46
C ASP A 118 20.47 -10.32 4.61
N THR A 119 20.35 -10.91 3.42
CA THR A 119 19.30 -10.67 2.41
C THR A 119 18.04 -11.48 2.65
N ASP A 120 18.08 -12.50 3.52
CA ASP A 120 16.89 -13.32 3.78
C ASP A 120 15.91 -12.69 4.77
N THR A 121 16.39 -11.79 5.64
CA THR A 121 15.60 -11.21 6.74
C THR A 121 14.78 -9.98 6.36
N LYS A 122 15.01 -9.39 5.18
CA LYS A 122 14.29 -8.20 4.69
C LYS A 122 13.83 -8.34 3.24
N LEU A 123 12.77 -7.61 2.90
CA LEU A 123 12.33 -7.35 1.54
C LEU A 123 13.05 -6.12 0.97
N SER A 124 13.46 -6.21 -0.29
CA SER A 124 13.90 -5.08 -1.11
C SER A 124 12.70 -4.16 -1.44
N SER A 125 12.95 -2.91 -1.85
CA SER A 125 11.92 -2.04 -2.42
C SER A 125 11.44 -2.50 -3.80
N ASP A 126 12.29 -3.22 -4.54
CA ASP A 126 11.99 -3.78 -5.87
C ASP A 126 11.62 -5.27 -5.79
N ILE A 127 10.56 -5.55 -5.04
CA ILE A 127 9.98 -6.90 -4.99
C ILE A 127 9.18 -7.21 -6.25
N GLY A 128 9.23 -8.48 -6.64
CA GLY A 128 8.43 -9.00 -7.75
C GLY A 128 6.92 -8.89 -7.48
N PRO A 129 6.08 -9.06 -8.49
CA PRO A 129 4.64 -8.85 -8.34
C PRO A 129 3.91 -9.86 -7.47
N LYS A 130 4.35 -11.11 -7.46
CA LYS A 130 3.83 -12.12 -6.53
C LYS A 130 4.15 -11.74 -5.09
N GLU A 131 5.39 -11.34 -4.83
CA GLU A 131 5.82 -10.81 -3.53
C GLU A 131 5.12 -9.50 -3.19
N THR A 132 4.83 -8.65 -4.18
CA THR A 132 4.06 -7.39 -3.99
C THR A 132 2.63 -7.69 -3.56
N ALA A 133 1.95 -8.62 -4.23
CA ALA A 133 0.61 -9.04 -3.86
C ALA A 133 0.59 -9.66 -2.45
N ALA A 134 1.56 -10.54 -2.16
CA ALA A 134 1.74 -11.11 -0.82
C ALA A 134 1.98 -10.02 0.23
N ALA A 135 2.83 -9.03 -0.06
CA ALA A 135 3.14 -7.91 0.83
C ALA A 135 1.89 -7.08 1.15
N ILE A 136 1.08 -6.74 0.13
CA ILE A 136 -0.17 -5.98 0.30
C ILE A 136 -1.17 -6.76 1.15
N ALA A 137 -1.38 -8.05 0.82
CA ALA A 137 -2.32 -8.89 1.57
C ALA A 137 -1.86 -9.08 3.03
N TYR A 138 -0.56 -9.27 3.26
CA TYR A 138 0.00 -9.41 4.61
C TYR A 138 -0.11 -8.12 5.42
N TYR A 139 0.18 -6.98 4.79
CA TYR A 139 -0.03 -5.67 5.41
C TYR A 139 -1.49 -5.46 5.80
N ALA A 140 -2.44 -5.76 4.91
CA ALA A 140 -3.85 -5.57 5.18
C ALA A 140 -4.36 -6.45 6.34
N ASP A 141 -3.97 -7.73 6.36
CA ASP A 141 -4.28 -8.68 7.45
C ASP A 141 -3.68 -8.23 8.79
N LYS A 142 -2.38 -7.91 8.83
CA LYS A 142 -1.67 -7.58 10.08
C LYS A 142 -1.94 -6.18 10.60
N SER A 143 -2.33 -5.26 9.73
CA SER A 143 -2.76 -3.93 10.15
C SER A 143 -4.19 -3.91 10.69
N GLY A 144 -4.92 -5.02 10.59
CA GLY A 144 -6.30 -5.13 11.04
C GLY A 144 -7.26 -4.25 10.24
N LEU A 145 -7.06 -4.17 8.92
CA LEU A 145 -7.99 -3.44 8.06
C LEU A 145 -9.32 -4.21 8.00
N THR A 146 -10.43 -3.48 8.13
CA THR A 146 -11.78 -4.04 8.07
C THR A 146 -11.97 -4.91 6.84
N GLY A 147 -12.42 -6.16 7.03
CA GLY A 147 -12.67 -7.14 5.97
C GLY A 147 -11.45 -7.97 5.57
N TRP A 148 -10.25 -7.58 6.01
CA TRP A 148 -8.99 -8.29 5.77
C TRP A 148 -8.50 -9.05 6.99
N GLU A 149 -9.17 -8.95 8.14
CA GLU A 149 -8.72 -9.60 9.36
C GLU A 149 -8.74 -11.11 9.20
N ASN A 150 -7.63 -11.75 9.53
CA ASN A 150 -7.47 -13.21 9.44
C ASN A 150 -7.56 -13.77 8.01
N TYR A 151 -7.42 -12.93 7.00
CA TYR A 151 -7.62 -13.33 5.60
C TYR A 151 -6.57 -14.34 5.12
N LEU A 152 -5.37 -14.32 5.70
CA LEU A 152 -4.26 -15.21 5.33
C LEU A 152 -4.19 -16.52 6.14
N LYS A 153 -5.25 -16.88 6.88
CA LYS A 153 -5.27 -18.12 7.67
C LYS A 153 -4.94 -19.34 6.81
N ALA A 154 -4.17 -20.26 7.41
CA ALA A 154 -3.61 -21.50 6.84
C ALA A 154 -2.41 -21.38 5.87
N ASN A 155 -1.98 -20.19 5.42
CA ASN A 155 -0.85 -20.02 4.49
C ASN A 155 -0.98 -20.88 3.20
N ASN A 156 -2.22 -21.12 2.74
CA ASN A 156 -2.48 -22.01 1.62
C ASN A 156 -2.07 -21.39 0.27
N GLY A 157 -1.94 -20.06 0.22
CA GLY A 157 -1.67 -19.30 -1.00
C GLY A 157 -2.75 -18.25 -1.18
N ILE A 158 -2.57 -17.36 -2.14
CA ILE A 158 -3.61 -16.44 -2.58
C ILE A 158 -3.63 -16.41 -4.10
N THR A 159 -4.82 -16.36 -4.68
CA THR A 159 -4.99 -16.11 -6.11
C THR A 159 -5.32 -14.64 -6.29
N ILE A 160 -4.58 -13.99 -7.19
CA ILE A 160 -4.86 -12.62 -7.61
C ILE A 160 -5.61 -12.68 -8.93
N ILE A 161 -6.86 -12.24 -8.93
CA ILE A 161 -7.65 -12.05 -10.14
C ILE A 161 -7.45 -10.62 -10.63
N LEU A 162 -6.99 -10.51 -11.87
CA LEU A 162 -6.75 -9.23 -12.54
C LEU A 162 -7.94 -8.92 -13.44
N ASP A 163 -8.71 -7.89 -13.07
CA ASP A 163 -9.85 -7.43 -13.87
C ASP A 163 -9.75 -5.92 -14.19
N SER A 164 -10.17 -5.57 -15.41
CA SER A 164 -10.29 -4.21 -15.89
C SER A 164 -11.74 -3.74 -16.00
N ASP A 165 -12.68 -4.66 -16.11
CA ASP A 165 -14.05 -4.37 -16.47
C ASP A 165 -14.82 -3.87 -15.23
N ASP A 166 -14.47 -4.36 -14.03
CA ASP A 166 -15.06 -3.93 -12.75
C ASP A 166 -14.37 -2.71 -12.11
N THR A 167 -13.50 -2.01 -12.85
CA THR A 167 -12.83 -0.80 -12.31
C THR A 167 -13.77 0.37 -12.02
N ALA A 168 -15.03 0.28 -12.44
CA ALA A 168 -16.07 1.23 -12.07
C ALA A 168 -16.53 1.07 -10.61
N MET A 169 -16.33 -0.10 -9.98
CA MET A 169 -16.76 -0.39 -8.61
C MET A 169 -15.90 0.28 -7.53
N VAL A 170 -14.78 0.91 -7.90
CA VAL A 170 -13.84 1.56 -6.97
C VAL A 170 -13.58 3.01 -7.36
N SER A 171 -13.44 3.89 -6.37
CA SER A 171 -13.27 5.33 -6.59
C SER A 171 -11.88 5.69 -7.13
N GLU A 172 -10.82 5.03 -6.65
CA GLU A 172 -9.43 5.23 -7.08
C GLU A 172 -8.97 4.12 -8.03
N LYS A 173 -9.17 4.35 -9.33
CA LYS A 173 -8.95 3.34 -10.38
C LYS A 173 -7.48 2.98 -10.62
N GLY A 174 -6.54 3.75 -10.05
CA GLY A 174 -5.11 3.58 -10.26
C GLY A 174 -4.73 3.53 -11.75
N GLN A 175 -4.07 2.45 -12.16
CA GLN A 175 -3.71 2.19 -13.55
C GLN A 175 -4.83 1.58 -14.41
N GLY A 176 -6.07 1.55 -13.90
CA GLY A 176 -7.24 0.96 -14.54
C GLY A 176 -7.26 -0.56 -14.42
N MET A 177 -6.86 -1.06 -13.25
CA MET A 177 -6.87 -2.48 -12.89
C MET A 177 -7.27 -2.64 -11.44
N ILE A 178 -8.16 -3.60 -11.19
CA ILE A 178 -8.48 -4.09 -9.85
C ILE A 178 -7.80 -5.45 -9.66
N TYR A 179 -7.22 -5.65 -8.49
CA TYR A 179 -6.55 -6.88 -8.10
C TYR A 179 -7.36 -7.49 -6.97
N GLY A 180 -8.15 -8.50 -7.30
CA GLY A 180 -8.93 -9.24 -6.36
C GLY A 180 -8.12 -10.31 -5.67
N VAL A 181 -8.13 -10.35 -4.35
CA VAL A 181 -7.43 -11.36 -3.56
C VAL A 181 -8.43 -12.43 -3.18
N PHE A 182 -8.13 -13.67 -3.57
CA PHE A 182 -8.87 -14.86 -3.18
C PHE A 182 -8.01 -15.75 -2.29
N ASN A 183 -8.60 -16.23 -1.20
CA ASN A 183 -8.08 -17.37 -0.45
C ASN A 183 -8.90 -18.62 -0.83
N GLU A 184 -8.22 -19.76 -0.99
CA GLU A 184 -8.77 -21.06 -1.42
C GLU A 184 -9.96 -21.58 -0.59
N GLN A 185 -10.24 -20.97 0.57
CA GLN A 185 -11.39 -21.31 1.41
C GLN A 185 -12.69 -20.58 1.04
N GLN A 186 -12.66 -19.68 0.05
CA GLN A 186 -13.81 -18.89 -0.37
C GLN A 186 -14.51 -19.53 -1.58
N ASP A 187 -15.84 -19.56 -1.58
CA ASP A 187 -16.64 -20.12 -2.68
C ASP A 187 -16.27 -19.47 -4.02
N SER A 188 -15.83 -20.30 -4.97
CA SER A 188 -15.26 -19.90 -6.26
C SER A 188 -16.20 -19.10 -7.20
N ASN A 189 -17.46 -18.90 -6.82
CA ASN A 189 -18.49 -18.27 -7.65
C ASN A 189 -18.79 -16.80 -7.29
N SER A 190 -18.13 -16.25 -6.28
CA SER A 190 -18.34 -14.86 -5.85
C SER A 190 -17.14 -13.99 -6.19
N LEU A 191 -17.39 -12.72 -6.54
CA LEU A 191 -16.34 -11.73 -6.72
C LEU A 191 -15.52 -11.57 -5.42
N PRO A 192 -14.21 -11.32 -5.53
CA PRO A 192 -13.39 -11.10 -4.36
C PRO A 192 -13.83 -9.80 -3.71
N LYS A 193 -14.24 -9.86 -2.45
CA LYS A 193 -14.55 -8.64 -1.68
C LYS A 193 -13.28 -7.89 -1.27
N ASN A 194 -12.17 -8.60 -1.11
CA ASN A 194 -10.89 -8.00 -0.76
C ASN A 194 -10.10 -7.67 -2.02
N VAL A 195 -9.99 -6.37 -2.31
CA VAL A 195 -9.40 -5.89 -3.56
C VAL A 195 -8.45 -4.73 -3.32
N TYR A 196 -7.52 -4.51 -4.25
CA TYR A 196 -6.69 -3.31 -4.28
C TYR A 196 -6.51 -2.78 -5.70
N THR A 197 -6.09 -1.52 -5.82
CA THR A 197 -5.61 -0.92 -7.08
C THR A 197 -4.19 -0.39 -6.92
N LEU A 198 -3.46 -0.30 -8.04
CA LEU A 198 -2.10 0.23 -8.08
C LEU A 198 -2.05 1.51 -8.91
N GLY A 199 -1.65 2.62 -8.29
CA GLY A 199 -1.30 3.88 -8.92
C GLY A 199 -0.01 3.79 -9.73
N ALA A 200 0.21 4.76 -10.62
CA ALA A 200 1.43 4.85 -11.41
C ALA A 200 2.66 5.33 -10.59
N ASP A 201 2.38 5.95 -9.45
CA ASP A 201 3.31 6.44 -8.43
C ASP A 201 3.59 5.38 -7.33
N ASN A 202 3.19 4.13 -7.56
CA ASN A 202 3.22 3.03 -6.57
C ASN A 202 2.35 3.25 -5.34
N THR A 203 1.35 4.13 -5.39
CA THR A 203 0.29 4.19 -4.38
C THR A 203 -0.59 2.94 -4.49
N VAL A 204 -0.82 2.27 -3.36
CA VAL A 204 -1.73 1.14 -3.21
C VAL A 204 -3.01 1.63 -2.54
N ASN A 205 -4.15 1.44 -3.19
CA ASN A 205 -5.47 1.69 -2.60
C ASN A 205 -6.10 0.34 -2.24
N ILE A 206 -6.43 0.12 -0.97
CA ILE A 206 -6.94 -1.14 -0.43
C ILE A 206 -8.41 -0.95 -0.07
N TYR A 207 -9.24 -1.91 -0.45
CA TYR A 207 -10.69 -1.87 -0.28
C TYR A 207 -11.21 -3.18 0.33
N HIS A 208 -12.41 -3.10 0.87
CA HIS A 208 -13.28 -4.24 1.11
C HIS A 208 -14.64 -3.89 0.49
N LEU A 209 -14.99 -4.56 -0.60
CA LEU A 209 -16.23 -4.34 -1.32
C LEU A 209 -17.39 -4.94 -0.55
N SER A 210 -18.50 -4.21 -0.52
CA SER A 210 -19.82 -4.66 -0.08
C SER A 210 -20.64 -5.17 -1.27
N ASP A 211 -21.89 -5.56 -1.03
CA ASP A 211 -22.85 -5.86 -2.11
C ASP A 211 -23.54 -4.59 -2.63
N GLU A 212 -23.33 -3.45 -1.98
CA GLU A 212 -23.91 -2.15 -2.35
C GLU A 212 -22.98 -1.30 -3.23
N ASP A 213 -21.73 -1.74 -3.39
CA ASP A 213 -20.75 -1.04 -4.22
C ASP A 213 -20.95 -1.40 -5.70
N ASP A 214 -21.11 -0.37 -6.52
CA ASP A 214 -21.32 -0.50 -7.96
C ASP A 214 -20.72 0.71 -8.72
N SER A 215 -21.06 0.86 -10.00
CA SER A 215 -20.55 1.97 -10.82
C SER A 215 -21.09 3.34 -10.42
N ASP A 216 -22.28 3.40 -9.80
CA ASP A 216 -22.95 4.62 -9.38
C ASP A 216 -22.60 4.98 -7.92
N ASN A 217 -22.28 3.96 -7.11
CA ASN A 217 -21.80 4.07 -5.74
C ASN A 217 -20.47 3.30 -5.57
N PRO A 218 -19.35 3.84 -6.07
CA PRO A 218 -18.07 3.14 -6.02
C PRO A 218 -17.47 3.13 -4.61
N ALA A 219 -16.87 2.01 -4.23
CA ALA A 219 -16.18 1.85 -2.96
C ALA A 219 -15.01 2.85 -2.81
N THR A 220 -14.87 3.45 -1.63
CA THR A 220 -13.71 4.28 -1.28
C THR A 220 -12.61 3.45 -0.62
N PRO A 221 -11.31 3.78 -0.80
CA PRO A 221 -10.24 3.03 -0.16
C PRO A 221 -10.37 3.09 1.36
N ILE A 222 -10.26 1.94 2.02
CA ILE A 222 -10.10 1.85 3.47
C ILE A 222 -8.69 2.33 3.85
N LYS A 223 -7.73 2.10 2.96
CA LYS A 223 -6.36 2.60 3.11
C LYS A 223 -5.75 2.95 1.76
N SER A 224 -5.11 4.12 1.69
CA SER A 224 -4.17 4.48 0.63
C SER A 224 -2.78 4.65 1.22
N ILE A 225 -1.79 3.95 0.66
CA ILE A 225 -0.42 3.88 1.20
C ILE A 225 0.57 3.56 0.07
N SER A 226 1.81 4.06 0.15
CA SER A 226 2.82 3.70 -0.87
C SER A 226 3.30 2.26 -0.71
N LYS A 227 3.72 1.65 -1.83
CA LYS A 227 4.36 0.32 -1.82
C LYS A 227 5.58 0.28 -0.89
N ASP A 228 6.36 1.36 -0.85
CA ASP A 228 7.56 1.43 -0.02
C ASP A 228 7.23 1.44 1.47
N GLU A 229 6.16 2.13 1.89
CA GLU A 229 5.71 2.10 3.28
C GLU A 229 5.17 0.73 3.69
N ILE A 230 4.50 -0.01 2.79
CA ILE A 230 4.11 -1.40 3.02
C ILE A 230 5.35 -2.27 3.25
N ILE A 231 6.38 -2.13 2.41
CA ILE A 231 7.64 -2.88 2.53
C ILE A 231 8.36 -2.54 3.84
N GLN A 232 8.40 -1.26 4.21
CA GLN A 232 8.94 -0.83 5.50
C GLN A 232 8.16 -1.43 6.67
N TYR A 233 6.83 -1.43 6.63
CA TYR A 233 6.01 -2.07 7.64
C TYR A 233 6.38 -3.56 7.79
N ILE A 234 6.46 -4.30 6.68
CA ILE A 234 6.81 -5.73 6.69
C ILE A 234 8.19 -5.96 7.31
N ASN A 235 9.18 -5.16 6.91
CA ASN A 235 10.55 -5.28 7.40
C ASN A 235 10.65 -4.94 8.89
N ASN A 236 9.99 -3.87 9.33
CA ASN A 236 10.04 -3.40 10.72
C ASN A 236 9.35 -4.38 11.69
N HIS A 237 8.39 -5.16 11.21
CA HIS A 237 7.67 -6.14 12.00
C HIS A 237 8.22 -7.57 11.84
N GLY A 238 9.29 -7.77 11.05
CA GLY A 238 9.92 -9.07 10.86
C GLY A 238 9.12 -10.05 9.98
N TYR A 239 8.20 -9.55 9.17
CA TYR A 239 7.30 -10.35 8.34
C TYR A 239 7.87 -10.73 6.96
N ALA A 240 9.10 -10.33 6.65
CA ALA A 240 9.70 -10.51 5.33
C ALA A 240 9.73 -11.99 4.88
N SER A 241 10.09 -12.91 5.78
CA SER A 241 10.14 -14.34 5.47
C SER A 241 8.77 -14.92 5.17
N ASP A 242 7.74 -14.51 5.92
CA ASP A 242 6.36 -14.95 5.70
C ASP A 242 5.82 -14.43 4.37
N VAL A 243 6.13 -13.18 4.03
CA VAL A 243 5.75 -12.58 2.74
C VAL A 243 6.45 -13.28 1.57
N LYS A 244 7.75 -13.60 1.68
CA LYS A 244 8.46 -14.38 0.64
C LYS A 244 7.83 -15.77 0.46
N LYS A 245 7.52 -16.43 1.57
CA LYS A 245 6.87 -17.74 1.56
C LYS A 245 5.49 -17.68 0.91
N LEU A 246 4.67 -16.68 1.26
CA LEU A 246 3.37 -16.47 0.64
C LEU A 246 3.51 -16.11 -0.85
N GLY A 247 4.47 -15.24 -1.20
CA GLY A 247 4.81 -14.86 -2.57
C GLY A 247 5.05 -16.07 -3.48
N SER A 248 5.79 -17.08 -2.98
CA SER A 248 6.03 -18.32 -3.72
C SER A 248 4.75 -19.12 -4.06
N LYS A 249 3.67 -18.88 -3.31
CA LYS A 249 2.35 -19.52 -3.44
C LYS A 249 1.29 -18.60 -4.05
N VAL A 250 1.67 -17.40 -4.52
CA VAL A 250 0.74 -16.52 -5.22
C VAL A 250 0.53 -17.02 -6.64
N THR A 251 -0.73 -17.15 -7.03
CA THR A 251 -1.15 -17.38 -8.41
C THR A 251 -1.70 -16.08 -8.99
N LEU A 252 -1.38 -15.78 -10.25
CA LEU A 252 -1.86 -14.60 -10.96
C LEU A 252 -2.74 -15.08 -12.11
N ASP A 253 -4.05 -14.86 -12.00
CA ASP A 253 -5.03 -15.23 -13.00
C ASP A 253 -5.64 -13.98 -13.62
N GLN A 254 -5.62 -13.93 -14.95
CA GLN A 254 -6.27 -12.87 -15.70
C GLN A 254 -7.53 -13.48 -16.29
N GLU A 255 -8.70 -12.93 -15.97
CA GLU A 255 -9.93 -13.37 -16.62
C GLU A 255 -9.80 -13.11 -18.13
N ALA A 256 -9.95 -14.19 -18.88
CA ALA A 256 -9.89 -14.16 -20.33
C ALA A 256 -11.29 -13.85 -20.86
N ASN A 257 -11.54 -12.58 -21.17
CA ASN A 257 -12.68 -12.20 -22.04
C ASN A 257 -12.62 -12.92 -23.38
#